data_AF-A0A960FRH6-F1
#
_entry.id   AF-A0A960FRH6-F1
#
_cell.length_a   1.000
_cell.length_b   1.000
_cell.length_c   1.000
_cell.angle_alpha   90.00
_cell.angle_beta   90.00
_cell.angle_gamma   90.00
#
_symmetry.space_group_name_H-M   'P 1'
#
loop_
_entity.id
_entity.type
_entity.pdbx_description
1 polymer ?
#
loop_
_entity_poly.entity_id
_entity_poly.type
_entity_poly.pdbx_seq_one_letter_code
_entity_poly.pdbx_strand_id
1 'polypeptide(L)'
;MPIDPDVAIGAELGSLDFSWSDSDVLLYHLAIGATDLSYTLEGPALQVLPSFGVVAPTFHVTDPPPLDLPGCDINLAQVVHGSQSIAV
;
A
#
# COMPACT_ATOMS: atom_id res chain seq x y z
N MET A 1 7.96 -4.22 23.71
CA MET A 1 7.39 -4.85 22.51
C MET A 1 7.40 -6.37 22.68
N PRO A 2 6.43 -6.91 23.41
CA PRO A 2 6.11 -8.32 23.29
C PRO A 2 5.30 -8.53 22.00
N ILE A 3 5.82 -9.36 21.11
CA ILE A 3 5.02 -10.04 20.08
C ILE A 3 4.83 -11.45 20.60
N ASP A 4 3.59 -11.89 20.76
CA ASP A 4 3.22 -13.26 21.11
C ASP A 4 3.03 -14.09 19.83
N PRO A 5 3.98 -14.99 19.48
CA PRO A 5 3.89 -15.75 18.24
C PRO A 5 2.72 -16.73 18.21
N ASP A 6 2.27 -17.23 19.37
CA ASP A 6 1.18 -18.21 19.47
C ASP A 6 -0.18 -17.57 19.12
N VAL A 7 -0.27 -16.24 19.23
CA VAL A 7 -1.46 -15.45 18.85
C VAL A 7 -1.29 -14.81 17.48
N ALA A 8 -0.11 -14.27 17.15
CA ALA A 8 0.10 -13.49 15.94
C ALA A 8 0.16 -14.33 14.66
N ILE A 9 0.74 -15.54 14.72
CA ILE A 9 0.91 -16.39 13.54
C ILE A 9 -0.44 -17.01 13.14
N GLY A 10 -0.90 -16.70 11.93
CA GLY A 10 -2.16 -17.23 11.40
C GLY A 10 -3.42 -16.49 11.88
N ALA A 11 -3.26 -15.37 12.59
CA ALA A 11 -4.36 -14.49 12.94
C ALA A 11 -5.08 -14.01 11.66
N GLU A 12 -6.41 -14.04 11.68
CA GLU A 12 -7.23 -13.49 10.59
C GLU A 12 -7.17 -11.96 10.63
N LEU A 13 -6.85 -11.35 9.50
CA LEU A 13 -6.94 -9.92 9.31
C LEU A 13 -8.23 -9.60 8.54
N GLY A 14 -8.84 -8.46 8.84
CA GLY A 14 -10.03 -8.00 8.12
C GLY A 14 -9.78 -7.76 6.63
N SER A 15 -10.86 -7.74 5.84
CA SER A 15 -10.81 -7.34 4.44
C SER A 15 -10.95 -5.84 4.28
N LEU A 16 -10.30 -5.29 3.25
CA LEU A 16 -10.47 -3.90 2.82
C LEU A 16 -10.96 -3.89 1.37
N ASP A 17 -12.14 -3.32 1.15
CA ASP A 17 -12.59 -2.96 -0.19
C ASP A 17 -11.94 -1.64 -0.59
N PHE A 18 -11.37 -1.60 -1.79
CA PHE A 18 -10.77 -0.39 -2.33
C PHE A 18 -11.05 -0.28 -3.83
N SER A 19 -11.01 0.95 -4.31
CA SER A 19 -11.11 1.29 -5.72
C SER A 19 -10.18 2.45 -6.03
N TRP A 20 -9.70 2.51 -7.25
CA TRP A 20 -8.86 3.59 -7.75
C TRP A 20 -9.42 4.08 -9.09
N SER A 21 -9.04 5.30 -9.43
CA SER A 21 -9.35 5.97 -10.69
C SER A 21 -8.09 6.27 -11.48
N ASP A 22 -8.25 6.64 -12.76
CA ASP A 22 -7.12 7.06 -13.61
C ASP A 22 -6.34 8.23 -12.99
N SER A 23 -7.02 9.15 -12.30
CA SER A 23 -6.38 10.27 -11.60
C SER A 23 -5.42 9.81 -10.50
N ASP A 24 -5.74 8.73 -9.79
CA ASP A 24 -4.90 8.16 -8.73
C ASP A 24 -3.63 7.54 -9.31
N VAL A 25 -3.79 6.83 -10.43
CA VAL A 25 -2.69 6.24 -11.21
C VAL A 25 -1.75 7.34 -11.72
N LEU A 26 -2.31 8.39 -12.34
CA LEU A 26 -1.54 9.52 -12.87
C LEU A 26 -0.79 10.26 -11.75
N LEU A 27 -1.44 10.49 -10.61
CA LEU A 27 -0.81 11.12 -9.45
C LEU A 27 0.34 10.28 -8.90
N TYR A 28 0.16 8.96 -8.81
CA TYR A 28 1.23 8.04 -8.41
C TYR A 28 2.43 8.12 -9.36
N HIS A 29 2.18 8.00 -10.67
CA HIS A 29 3.23 8.05 -11.68
C HIS A 29 4.01 9.37 -11.63
N LEU A 30 3.31 10.50 -11.47
CA LEU A 30 3.93 11.80 -11.29
C LEU A 30 4.79 11.83 -10.02
N ALA A 31 4.28 11.33 -8.90
CA ALA A 31 4.98 11.35 -7.61
C ALA A 31 6.29 10.55 -7.63
N ILE A 32 6.36 9.47 -8.39
CA ILE A 32 7.59 8.67 -8.56
C ILE A 32 8.45 9.12 -9.76
N GLY A 33 8.08 10.20 -10.43
CA GLY A 33 8.87 10.83 -11.49
C GLY A 33 8.80 10.13 -12.85
N ALA A 34 7.68 9.46 -13.17
CA ALA A 34 7.46 8.94 -14.52
C ALA A 34 7.35 10.10 -15.54
N THR A 35 7.91 9.90 -16.72
CA THR A 35 7.94 10.91 -17.80
C THR A 35 7.42 10.39 -19.14
N ASP A 36 7.25 9.08 -19.29
CA ASP A 36 6.65 8.50 -20.50
C ASP A 36 5.16 8.85 -20.57
N LEU A 37 4.69 9.18 -21.77
CA LEU A 37 3.29 9.50 -22.03
C LEU A 37 2.37 8.30 -21.75
N SER A 38 2.87 7.07 -21.88
CA SER A 38 2.09 5.87 -21.51
C SER A 38 1.71 5.84 -20.03
N TYR A 39 2.38 6.61 -19.17
CA TYR A 39 2.12 6.69 -17.73
C TYR A 39 1.57 8.04 -17.28
N THR A 40 1.72 9.08 -18.08
CA THR A 40 1.47 10.48 -17.66
C THR A 40 0.35 11.17 -18.42
N LEU A 41 -0.21 10.52 -19.43
CA LEU A 41 -1.34 11.02 -20.21
C LEU A 41 -2.56 10.12 -20.01
N GLU A 42 -3.70 10.71 -19.66
CA GLU A 42 -4.97 10.02 -19.56
C GLU A 42 -5.46 9.49 -20.92
N GLY A 43 -6.21 8.38 -20.90
CA GLY A 43 -6.87 7.83 -22.08
C GLY A 43 -6.63 6.33 -22.30
N PRO A 44 -7.08 5.78 -23.44
CA PRO A 44 -7.05 4.34 -23.69
C PRO A 44 -5.65 3.70 -23.72
N ALA A 45 -4.60 4.51 -23.85
CA ALA A 45 -3.22 4.07 -23.86
C ALA A 45 -2.54 4.14 -22.48
N LEU A 46 -3.23 4.62 -21.44
CA LEU A 46 -2.71 4.69 -20.08
C LEU A 46 -2.38 3.27 -19.59
N GLN A 47 -1.13 3.08 -19.18
CA GLN A 47 -0.64 1.87 -18.54
C GLN A 47 -0.48 2.13 -17.05
N VAL A 48 -0.68 1.10 -16.23
CA VAL A 48 -0.48 1.16 -14.77
C VAL A 48 0.85 0.48 -14.44
N LEU A 49 1.76 1.20 -13.78
CA LEU A 49 2.98 0.57 -13.27
C LEU A 49 2.62 -0.48 -12.20
N PRO A 50 3.18 -1.71 -12.25
CA PRO A 50 2.85 -2.75 -11.27
C PRO A 50 2.99 -2.31 -9.82
N SER A 51 3.98 -1.45 -9.52
CA SER A 51 4.24 -0.92 -8.18
C SER A 51 3.11 -0.06 -7.61
N PHE A 52 2.17 0.41 -8.44
CA PHE A 52 0.94 1.05 -7.96
C PHE A 52 0.14 0.12 -7.04
N GLY A 53 0.20 -1.20 -7.26
CA GLY A 53 -0.45 -2.18 -6.39
C GLY A 53 0.01 -2.15 -4.93
N VAL A 54 1.18 -1.56 -4.63
CA VAL A 54 1.67 -1.37 -3.25
C VAL A 54 0.88 -0.29 -2.51
N VAL A 55 0.37 0.71 -3.24
CA VAL A 55 -0.31 1.88 -2.65
C VAL A 55 -1.80 1.92 -2.95
N ALA A 56 -2.29 1.18 -3.95
CA ALA A 56 -3.68 1.22 -4.39
C ALA A 56 -4.70 1.00 -3.26
N PRO A 57 -4.51 0.07 -2.29
CA PRO A 57 -5.47 -0.11 -1.20
C PRO A 57 -5.55 1.06 -0.23
N THR A 58 -4.47 1.84 -0.07
CA THR A 58 -4.34 2.90 0.94
C THR A 58 -4.07 4.26 0.33
N PHE A 59 -4.33 4.45 -0.97
CA PHE A 59 -3.87 5.63 -1.72
C PHE A 59 -4.38 6.95 -1.14
N HIS A 60 -5.62 6.94 -0.62
CA HIS A 60 -6.27 8.08 0.02
C HIS A 60 -6.29 8.01 1.55
N VAL A 61 -5.61 7.03 2.15
CA VAL A 61 -5.56 6.89 3.60
C VAL A 61 -4.45 7.79 4.15
N THR A 62 -4.84 8.84 4.88
CA THR A 62 -3.90 9.81 5.47
C THR A 62 -3.63 9.56 6.95
N ASP A 63 -4.48 8.78 7.61
CA ASP A 63 -4.31 8.42 9.01
C ASP A 63 -3.19 7.38 9.18
N PRO A 64 -2.49 7.37 10.32
CA PRO A 64 -1.52 6.32 10.61
C PRO A 64 -2.20 4.95 10.65
N PRO A 65 -1.50 3.87 10.25
CA PRO A 65 -2.08 2.54 10.25
C PRO A 65 -2.48 2.14 11.68
N PRO A 66 -3.67 1.54 11.88
CA PRO A 66 -4.06 1.05 13.18
C PRO A 66 -3.13 -0.10 13.61
N LEU A 67 -2.76 -0.12 14.88
CA LEU A 67 -1.93 -1.18 15.49
C LEU A 67 -2.77 -2.31 16.09
N ASP A 68 -3.98 -2.53 15.58
CA ASP A 68 -4.87 -3.60 16.05
C ASP A 68 -4.45 -4.93 15.41
N LEU A 69 -3.33 -5.46 15.89
CA LEU A 69 -2.72 -6.69 15.43
C LEU A 69 -2.75 -7.71 16.59
N PRO A 70 -3.47 -8.84 16.45
CA PRO A 70 -3.54 -9.84 17.52
C PRO A 70 -2.16 -10.31 17.98
N GLY A 71 -1.92 -10.29 19.29
CA GLY A 71 -0.64 -10.70 19.89
C GLY A 71 0.48 -9.67 19.77
N CYS A 72 0.24 -8.47 19.25
CA CYS A 72 1.26 -7.47 19.00
C CYS A 72 1.05 -6.21 19.86
N ASP A 73 2.02 -5.86 20.70
CA ASP A 73 2.13 -4.55 21.35
C ASP A 73 3.34 -3.80 20.78
N ILE A 74 3.06 -2.91 19.82
CA ILE A 74 4.04 -2.26 18.95
C ILE A 74 4.00 -0.74 19.15
N ASN A 75 5.17 -0.11 19.18
CA ASN A 75 5.30 1.34 19.04
C ASN A 75 5.72 1.67 17.60
N LEU A 76 4.83 2.32 16.81
CA LEU A 76 5.11 2.70 15.42
C LEU A 76 6.39 3.53 15.25
N ALA A 77 6.76 4.34 16.25
CA ALA A 77 7.97 5.15 16.19
C ALA A 77 9.28 4.32 16.26
N GLN A 78 9.19 3.03 16.60
CA GLN A 78 10.34 2.12 16.69
C GLN A 78 10.36 1.07 15.56
N VAL A 79 9.51 1.22 14.55
CA VAL A 79 9.41 0.29 13.43
C VAL A 79 9.72 1.00 12.13
N VAL A 80 10.48 0.33 11.26
CA VAL A 80 10.77 0.77 9.89
C VAL A 80 10.25 -0.26 8.90
N HIS A 81 9.92 0.21 7.70
CA HIS A 81 9.57 -0.69 6.60
C HIS A 81 10.84 -1.42 6.11
N GLY A 82 10.95 -2.72 6.39
CA GLY A 82 12.16 -3.50 6.10
C GLY A 82 12.26 -4.02 4.66
N SER A 83 11.14 -4.48 4.08
CA SER A 83 11.11 -5.09 2.74
C SER A 83 9.71 -5.04 2.13
N GLN A 84 9.63 -4.96 0.80
CA GLN A 84 8.39 -5.01 0.03
C GLN A 84 8.51 -6.06 -1.09
N SER A 85 7.41 -6.77 -1.39
CA SER A 85 7.28 -7.67 -2.54
C SER A 85 5.94 -7.42 -3.25
N ILE A 86 5.92 -7.64 -4.57
CA ILE A 86 4.73 -7.58 -5.41
C ILE A 86 4.88 -8.58 -6.57
N ALA A 87 3.77 -9.16 -7.02
CA ALA A 87 3.72 -10.09 -8.14
C ALA A 87 2.56 -9.71 -9.07
N VAL A 88 2.71 -10.01 -10.37
CA VAL A 88 1.73 -9.79 -11.44
C VAL A 88 1.42 -11.12 -12.11
#